data_AF-A0A7C4QFD7-F1
#
_entry.id   AF-A0A7C4QFD7-F1
#
_cell.length_a   1.000
_cell.length_b   1.000
_cell.length_c   1.000
_cell.angle_alpha   90.00
_cell.angle_beta   90.00
_cell.angle_gamma   90.00
#
_symmetry.space_group_name_H-M   'P 1'
#
loop_
_entity.id
_entity.type
_entity.pdbx_description
1 polymer ?
#
loop_
_entity_poly.entity_id
_entity_poly.type
_entity_poly.pdbx_seq_one_letter_code
_entity_poly.pdbx_strand_id
1 'polypeptide(L)'
;MSVAPAPVSPSPDLAGLFAAWDAPAAGPVSFAAPGAPPEGSVWRSDLPADPAAAAARLDEQLAQLQAAAEAVPAAEQRLDSAAQQARAAAEGALSFAAGEAMPEPERALLESLAELRQPAAAPVSFGAPGEPLALPPEWRSALDELRPILERVQRSILYHTYVETALGGRVVAHTALTWLGDAETEWRGRSVADEVDLHQRSLKAAVASRNLLLRVFLLSLRFAGSLATPGGVVLSLPAAWKFVNQVLAEMAHYRRVTQAG
;
A
#
# COMPACT_ATOMS: atom_id res chain seq x y z
N MET A 1 -3.78 41.72 0.15
CA MET A 1 -3.62 40.70 1.22
C MET A 1 -3.45 39.37 0.52
N SER A 2 -2.24 38.81 0.52
CA SER A 2 -1.93 37.54 -0.13
C SER A 2 -2.37 36.43 0.81
N VAL A 3 -3.38 35.65 0.42
CA VAL A 3 -3.82 34.47 1.18
C VAL A 3 -2.79 33.39 0.90
N ALA A 4 -1.99 33.04 1.89
CA ALA A 4 -1.09 31.90 1.80
C ALA A 4 -1.92 30.64 1.52
N PRO A 5 -1.52 29.79 0.55
CA PRO A 5 -2.20 28.53 0.33
C PRO A 5 -2.15 27.70 1.61
N ALA A 6 -3.31 27.18 2.03
CA ALA A 6 -3.39 26.26 3.14
C ALA A 6 -2.44 25.07 2.88
N PRO A 7 -1.71 24.57 3.89
CA PRO A 7 -0.89 23.38 3.72
C PRO A 7 -1.80 22.24 3.23
N VAL A 8 -1.43 21.67 2.09
CA VAL A 8 -2.07 20.48 1.55
C VAL A 8 -1.96 19.42 2.64
N SER A 9 -3.09 19.07 3.26
CA SER A 9 -3.11 18.00 4.25
C SER A 9 -2.55 16.74 3.57
N PRO A 10 -1.66 15.98 4.23
CA PRO A 10 -1.13 14.76 3.62
C PRO A 10 -2.32 13.92 3.17
N SER A 11 -2.29 13.53 1.90
CA SER A 11 -3.30 12.66 1.28
C SER A 11 -3.60 11.52 2.24
N PRO A 12 -4.86 11.06 2.41
CA PRO A 12 -5.18 9.90 3.24
C PRO A 12 -4.39 8.71 2.70
N ASP A 13 -3.22 8.51 3.27
CA ASP A 13 -2.19 7.68 2.69
C ASP A 13 -2.60 6.25 2.94
N LEU A 14 -2.75 5.45 1.88
CA LEU A 14 -2.87 4.00 2.06
C LEU A 14 -1.65 3.46 2.82
N ALA A 15 -0.52 4.17 2.82
CA ALA A 15 0.59 3.86 3.70
C ALA A 15 0.17 3.81 5.17
N GLY A 16 -0.81 4.60 5.62
CA GLY A 16 -1.39 4.51 6.98
C GLY A 16 -2.19 3.23 7.21
N LEU A 17 -2.92 2.72 6.21
CA LEU A 17 -3.63 1.43 6.28
C LEU A 17 -2.67 0.24 6.32
N PHE A 18 -1.48 0.42 5.75
CA PHE A 18 -0.43 -0.58 5.74
C PHE A 18 0.68 -0.33 6.77
N ALA A 19 0.61 0.78 7.52
CA ALA A 19 1.65 1.18 8.47
C ALA A 19 1.77 0.19 9.64
N ALA A 20 0.66 -0.45 10.02
CA ALA A 20 0.66 -1.48 11.05
C ALA A 20 1.44 -2.75 10.66
N TRP A 21 1.80 -2.91 9.38
CA TRP A 21 2.81 -3.88 8.94
C TRP A 21 4.21 -3.30 9.14
N ASP A 22 4.71 -3.45 10.37
CA ASP A 22 6.08 -3.12 10.67
C ASP A 22 6.99 -4.32 10.37
N ALA A 23 8.18 -3.99 9.87
CA ALA A 23 9.31 -4.87 10.09
C ALA A 23 9.55 -4.91 11.60
N PRO A 24 9.68 -6.08 12.24
CA PRO A 24 10.20 -6.10 13.60
C PRO A 24 11.49 -5.28 13.57
N ALA A 25 11.56 -4.22 14.39
CA ALA A 25 12.82 -3.52 14.59
C ALA A 25 13.84 -4.60 14.93
N ALA A 26 14.98 -4.62 14.25
CA ALA A 26 16.08 -5.52 14.57
C ALA A 26 16.56 -5.16 15.98
N GLY A 27 15.86 -5.67 16.99
CA GLY A 27 16.25 -5.57 18.38
C GLY A 27 17.56 -6.33 18.55
N PRO A 28 18.38 -5.98 19.56
CA PRO A 28 19.59 -6.71 19.85
C PRO A 28 19.23 -8.19 20.04
N VAL A 29 19.72 -9.02 19.13
CA VAL A 29 19.53 -10.47 19.16
C VAL A 29 20.22 -10.96 20.43
N SER A 30 19.44 -11.23 21.48
CA SER A 30 19.96 -11.84 22.69
C SER A 30 20.10 -13.33 22.42
N PHE A 31 21.33 -13.78 22.15
CA PHE A 31 21.68 -15.18 21.89
C PHE A 31 21.48 -16.12 23.12
N ALA A 32 20.92 -15.63 24.22
CA ALA A 32 20.80 -16.36 25.49
C ALA A 32 19.42 -17.01 25.74
N ALA A 33 18.44 -16.87 24.85
CA ALA A 33 17.15 -17.54 24.95
C ALA A 33 16.95 -18.52 23.78
N PRO A 34 16.49 -19.77 24.01
CA PRO A 34 16.09 -20.66 22.94
C PRO A 34 14.81 -20.10 22.31
N GLY A 35 14.96 -19.48 21.15
CA GLY A 35 13.88 -18.86 20.40
C GLY A 35 14.46 -17.72 19.58
N ALA A 36 14.93 -18.03 18.36
CA ALA A 36 15.28 -16.99 17.40
C ALA A 36 14.10 -16.00 17.28
N PRO A 37 14.37 -14.69 17.18
CA PRO A 37 13.29 -13.73 16.96
C PRO A 37 12.49 -14.19 15.74
N PRO A 38 11.15 -14.13 15.80
CA PRO A 38 10.32 -14.63 14.72
C PRO A 38 10.73 -13.97 13.41
N GLU A 39 11.25 -14.76 12.47
CA GLU A 39 11.52 -14.33 11.11
C GLU A 39 10.16 -14.13 10.42
N GLY A 40 9.60 -12.93 10.52
CA GLY A 40 8.25 -12.65 10.06
C GLY A 40 7.87 -11.19 10.05
N SER A 41 6.83 -10.87 9.26
CA SER A 41 6.19 -9.56 9.34
C SER A 41 5.28 -9.55 10.57
N VAL A 42 5.33 -8.47 11.36
CA VAL A 42 4.45 -8.32 12.54
C VAL A 42 3.41 -7.25 12.23
N TRP A 43 2.15 -7.62 12.30
CA TRP A 43 1.04 -6.68 12.43
C TRP A 43 0.78 -6.44 13.90
N ARG A 44 1.01 -5.22 14.37
CA ARG A 44 0.71 -4.85 15.76
C ARG A 44 -0.48 -3.91 15.83
N SER A 45 -1.46 -4.28 16.64
CA SER A 45 -2.61 -3.44 17.00
C SER A 45 -2.42 -2.90 18.42
N ASP A 46 -1.91 -1.67 18.51
CA ASP A 46 -1.76 -0.94 19.77
C ASP A 46 -3.09 -0.23 20.12
N LEU A 47 -3.85 -0.84 21.04
CA LEU A 47 -5.17 -0.38 21.45
C LEU A 47 -5.12 0.34 22.80
N PRO A 48 -5.98 1.37 23.01
CA PRO A 48 -6.17 2.00 24.31
C PRO A 48 -6.48 1.00 25.43
N ALA A 49 -6.12 1.31 26.67
CA ALA A 49 -6.42 0.45 27.82
C ALA A 49 -7.94 0.33 28.10
N ASP A 50 -8.71 1.35 27.73
CA ASP A 50 -10.17 1.35 27.85
C ASP A 50 -10.81 0.46 26.77
N PRO A 51 -11.58 -0.58 27.14
CA PRO A 51 -12.17 -1.51 26.18
C PRO A 51 -13.11 -0.84 25.17
N ALA A 52 -13.86 0.18 25.59
CA ALA A 52 -14.79 0.87 24.69
C ALA A 52 -14.03 1.67 23.63
N ALA A 53 -13.02 2.43 24.03
CA ALA A 53 -12.12 3.12 23.10
C ALA A 53 -11.35 2.16 22.18
N ALA A 54 -10.89 1.01 22.70
CA ALA A 54 -10.24 -0.03 21.92
C ALA A 54 -11.16 -0.61 20.83
N ALA A 55 -12.40 -0.93 21.19
CA ALA A 55 -13.41 -1.42 20.26
C ALA A 55 -13.72 -0.37 19.16
N ALA A 56 -13.94 0.89 19.55
CA ALA A 56 -14.22 1.97 18.60
C ALA A 56 -13.07 2.19 17.61
N ARG A 57 -11.82 2.10 18.09
CA ARG A 57 -10.64 2.22 17.23
C ARG A 57 -10.54 1.09 16.21
N LEU A 58 -10.85 -0.15 16.60
CA LEU A 58 -10.88 -1.28 15.69
C LEU A 58 -12.02 -1.19 14.67
N ASP A 59 -13.20 -0.70 15.08
CA ASP A 59 -14.32 -0.48 14.16
C ASP A 59 -13.96 0.55 13.09
N GLU A 60 -13.31 1.64 13.49
CA GLU A 60 -12.83 2.65 12.55
C GLU A 60 -11.82 2.05 11.55
N GLN A 61 -10.84 1.29 12.04
CA GLN A 61 -9.85 0.64 11.18
C GLN A 61 -10.49 -0.35 10.20
N LEU A 62 -11.40 -1.20 10.67
CA LEU A 62 -12.12 -2.15 9.83
C LEU A 62 -12.99 -1.44 8.78
N ALA A 63 -13.67 -0.36 9.16
CA ALA A 63 -14.47 0.44 8.24
C ALA A 63 -13.60 1.10 7.16
N GLN A 64 -12.41 1.60 7.51
CA GLN A 64 -11.46 2.16 6.56
C GLN A 64 -10.93 1.08 5.58
N LEU A 65 -10.56 -0.10 6.08
CA LEU A 65 -10.13 -1.23 5.25
C LEU A 65 -11.24 -1.69 4.29
N GLN A 66 -12.47 -1.78 4.79
CA GLN A 66 -13.62 -2.14 3.96
C GLN A 66 -13.87 -1.08 2.88
N ALA A 67 -13.81 0.20 3.22
CA ALA A 67 -13.98 1.27 2.25
C ALA A 67 -12.92 1.25 1.15
N ALA A 68 -11.66 1.02 1.52
CA ALA A 68 -10.58 0.88 0.56
C ALA A 68 -10.78 -0.36 -0.34
N ALA A 69 -11.21 -1.49 0.23
CA ALA A 69 -11.50 -2.71 -0.53
C ALA A 69 -12.64 -2.53 -1.54
N GLU A 70 -13.70 -1.80 -1.16
CA GLU A 70 -14.83 -1.47 -2.03
C GLU A 70 -14.46 -0.45 -3.13
N ALA A 71 -13.41 0.35 -2.93
CA ALA A 71 -12.91 1.29 -3.93
C ALA A 71 -12.03 0.63 -5.01
N VAL A 72 -11.44 -0.56 -4.74
CA VAL A 72 -10.54 -1.23 -5.68
C VAL A 72 -11.16 -1.49 -7.07
N PRO A 73 -12.41 -1.98 -7.22
CA PRO A 73 -12.99 -2.21 -8.55
C PRO A 73 -13.10 -0.94 -9.40
N ALA A 74 -13.40 0.22 -8.79
CA ALA A 74 -13.46 1.48 -9.52
C ALA A 74 -12.05 1.98 -9.90
N ALA A 75 -11.07 1.77 -9.02
CA ALA A 75 -9.67 2.03 -9.35
C ALA A 75 -9.19 1.19 -10.54
N GLU A 76 -9.59 -0.08 -10.59
CA GLU A 76 -9.32 -0.98 -11.71
C GLU A 76 -9.93 -0.48 -13.03
N GLN A 77 -11.20 -0.02 -13.01
CA GLN A 77 -11.86 0.54 -14.19
C GLN A 77 -11.18 1.83 -14.70
N ARG A 78 -10.85 2.76 -13.79
CA ARG A 78 -10.14 4.01 -14.14
C ARG A 78 -8.77 3.73 -14.74
N LEU A 79 -8.05 2.78 -14.15
CA LEU A 79 -6.76 2.33 -14.62
C LEU A 79 -6.83 1.72 -16.03
N ASP A 80 -7.81 0.85 -16.29
CA ASP A 80 -8.00 0.26 -17.61
C ASP A 80 -8.34 1.32 -18.67
N SER A 81 -9.15 2.33 -18.31
CA SER A 81 -9.42 3.48 -19.17
C SER A 81 -8.14 4.29 -19.46
N ALA A 82 -7.34 4.58 -18.43
CA ALA A 82 -6.08 5.30 -18.58
C ALA A 82 -5.08 4.53 -19.47
N ALA A 83 -5.01 3.20 -19.36
CA ALA A 83 -4.19 2.37 -20.24
C ALA A 83 -4.65 2.47 -21.71
N GLN A 84 -5.96 2.40 -21.95
CA GLN A 84 -6.51 2.52 -23.31
C GLN A 84 -6.18 3.89 -23.92
N GLN A 85 -6.35 4.96 -23.15
CA GLN A 85 -5.99 6.32 -23.57
C GLN A 85 -4.49 6.44 -23.85
N ALA A 86 -3.63 5.90 -22.97
CA ALA A 86 -2.19 5.91 -23.15
C ALA A 86 -1.75 5.15 -24.42
N ARG A 87 -2.43 4.06 -24.79
CA ARG A 87 -2.16 3.31 -26.02
C ARG A 87 -2.60 4.10 -27.26
N ALA A 88 -3.82 4.63 -27.26
CA ALA A 88 -4.33 5.42 -28.37
C ALA A 88 -3.47 6.68 -28.62
N ALA A 89 -2.96 7.32 -27.57
CA ALA A 89 -2.01 8.42 -27.68
C ALA A 89 -0.66 7.98 -28.29
N ALA A 90 -0.18 6.76 -28.02
CA ALA A 90 1.05 6.22 -28.59
C ALA A 90 0.94 5.99 -30.11
N GLU A 91 -0.25 5.60 -30.57
CA GLU A 91 -0.54 5.33 -31.98
C GLU A 91 -0.79 6.61 -32.80
N GLY A 92 -0.63 7.79 -32.20
CA GLY A 92 -0.89 9.08 -32.85
C GLY A 92 -2.37 9.34 -33.13
N ALA A 93 -3.26 8.54 -32.55
CA ALA A 93 -4.70 8.59 -32.82
C ALA A 93 -5.44 9.67 -32.01
N LEU A 94 -4.79 10.30 -31.02
CA LEU A 94 -5.41 11.33 -30.18
C LEU A 94 -4.53 12.58 -30.09
N SER A 95 -5.02 13.68 -30.66
CA SER A 95 -4.74 15.01 -30.12
C SER A 95 -5.51 15.11 -28.82
N PHE A 96 -4.84 15.30 -27.68
CA PHE A 96 -5.48 15.47 -26.38
C PHE A 96 -6.49 16.62 -26.47
N ALA A 97 -7.77 16.28 -26.68
CA ALA A 97 -8.82 17.27 -26.84
C ALA A 97 -8.97 17.99 -25.50
N ALA A 98 -8.51 19.24 -25.45
CA ALA A 98 -8.44 20.11 -24.28
C ALA A 98 -9.81 20.54 -23.72
N GLY A 99 -10.86 19.73 -23.89
CA GLY A 99 -12.25 20.07 -23.61
C GLY A 99 -12.79 19.59 -22.25
N GLU A 100 -12.30 18.46 -21.73
CA GLU A 100 -12.67 17.96 -20.40
C GLU A 100 -11.45 17.95 -19.48
N ALA A 101 -11.61 18.51 -18.28
CA ALA A 101 -10.58 18.49 -17.26
C ALA A 101 -10.40 17.04 -16.78
N MET A 102 -9.40 16.37 -17.33
CA MET A 102 -8.97 15.04 -16.89
C MET A 102 -8.69 15.06 -15.38
N PRO A 103 -9.13 14.05 -14.61
CA PRO A 103 -8.83 14.01 -13.19
C PRO A 103 -7.31 13.94 -12.96
N GLU A 104 -6.86 14.49 -11.84
CA GLU A 104 -5.44 14.64 -11.54
C GLU A 104 -4.65 13.32 -11.67
N PRO A 105 -5.10 12.19 -11.10
CA PRO A 105 -4.32 10.95 -11.12
C PRO A 105 -4.03 10.49 -12.55
N GLU A 106 -5.02 10.53 -13.44
CA GLU A 106 -4.88 10.14 -14.84
C GLU A 106 -3.92 11.05 -15.58
N ARG A 107 -4.01 12.37 -15.34
CA ARG A 107 -3.11 13.34 -15.95
C ARG A 107 -1.66 13.10 -15.52
N ALA A 108 -1.40 12.98 -14.22
CA ALA A 108 -0.07 12.74 -13.68
C ALA A 108 0.54 11.43 -14.21
N LEU A 109 -0.28 10.38 -14.31
CA LEU A 109 0.11 9.11 -14.88
C LEU A 109 0.49 9.25 -16.37
N LEU A 110 -0.35 9.88 -17.19
CA LEU A 110 -0.08 10.05 -18.61
C LEU A 110 1.17 10.92 -18.85
N GLU A 111 1.40 11.93 -18.03
CA GLU A 111 2.63 12.74 -18.03
C GLU A 111 3.86 11.86 -17.78
N SER A 112 3.85 11.04 -16.71
CA SER A 112 4.95 10.11 -16.42
C SER A 112 5.19 9.10 -17.55
N LEU A 113 4.13 8.61 -18.21
CA LEU A 113 4.26 7.69 -19.34
C LEU A 113 4.79 8.38 -20.61
N ALA A 114 4.41 9.64 -20.84
CA ALA A 114 4.93 10.43 -21.94
C ALA A 114 6.44 10.67 -21.77
N GLU A 115 6.89 11.00 -20.56
CA GLU A 115 8.31 11.12 -20.22
C GLU A 115 9.09 9.83 -20.50
N LEU A 116 8.54 8.66 -20.14
CA LEU A 116 9.16 7.36 -20.44
C LEU A 116 9.28 7.03 -21.93
N ARG A 117 8.40 7.61 -22.75
CA ARG A 117 8.37 7.37 -24.21
C ARG A 117 9.23 8.34 -24.99
N GLN A 118 9.64 9.45 -24.40
CA GLN A 118 10.58 10.35 -25.05
C GLN A 118 11.85 9.54 -25.35
N PRO A 119 12.32 9.53 -26.61
CA PRO A 119 13.56 8.84 -26.95
C PRO A 119 14.64 9.45 -26.06
N ALA A 120 15.11 8.67 -25.09
CA ALA A 120 16.15 9.11 -24.18
C ALA A 120 17.31 9.60 -25.04
N ALA A 121 17.69 10.87 -24.90
CA ALA A 121 18.81 11.45 -25.65
C ALA A 121 20.13 10.68 -25.39
N ALA A 122 20.15 9.83 -24.35
CA ALA A 122 21.18 8.84 -24.09
C ALA A 122 20.58 7.42 -24.11
N PRO A 123 21.20 6.44 -24.77
CA PRO A 123 20.79 5.04 -24.70
C PRO A 123 20.80 4.58 -23.23
N VAL A 124 19.71 3.95 -22.78
CA VAL A 124 19.64 3.31 -21.47
C VAL A 124 20.62 2.14 -21.47
N SER A 125 21.84 2.39 -20.97
CA SER A 125 22.80 1.32 -20.72
C SER A 125 22.31 0.53 -19.51
N PHE A 126 21.89 -0.71 -19.73
CA PHE A 126 21.80 -1.70 -18.66
C PHE A 126 23.24 -2.01 -18.25
N GLY A 127 23.76 -1.25 -17.28
CA GLY A 127 25.15 -1.30 -16.84
C GLY A 127 25.60 -2.71 -16.45
N ALA A 128 26.92 -2.91 -16.42
CA ALA A 128 27.53 -4.15 -15.96
C ALA A 128 27.07 -4.48 -14.52
N PRO A 129 27.10 -5.75 -14.08
CA PRO A 129 26.71 -6.13 -12.74
C PRO A 129 27.44 -5.27 -11.68
N GLY A 130 26.70 -4.46 -10.94
CA GLY A 130 27.23 -3.55 -9.92
C GLY A 130 27.23 -2.06 -10.28
N GLU A 131 26.96 -1.69 -11.54
CA GLU A 131 26.77 -0.28 -11.90
C GLU A 131 25.32 0.16 -11.66
N PRO A 132 25.11 1.32 -10.99
CA PRO A 132 23.77 1.85 -10.79
C PRO A 132 23.16 2.21 -12.14
N LEU A 133 21.94 1.73 -12.39
CA LEU A 133 21.17 2.06 -13.58
C LEU A 133 21.11 3.59 -13.75
N ALA A 134 21.46 4.07 -14.94
CA ALA A 134 21.43 5.49 -15.28
C ALA A 134 19.97 5.94 -15.49
N LEU A 135 19.22 6.01 -14.40
CA LEU A 135 17.86 6.52 -14.36
C LEU A 135 17.86 8.03 -14.07
N PRO A 136 16.89 8.77 -14.61
CA PRO A 136 16.66 10.14 -14.19
C PRO A 136 16.38 10.23 -12.67
N PRO A 137 16.74 11.33 -11.99
CA PRO A 137 16.60 11.48 -10.54
C PRO A 137 15.20 11.19 -10.00
N GLU A 138 14.16 11.63 -10.71
CA GLU A 138 12.75 11.42 -10.38
C GLU A 138 12.39 9.92 -10.32
N TRP A 139 12.95 9.12 -11.24
CA TRP A 139 12.74 7.67 -11.29
C TRP A 139 13.44 6.95 -10.14
N ARG A 140 14.61 7.43 -9.73
CA ARG A 140 15.30 6.89 -8.55
C ARG A 140 14.49 7.13 -7.29
N SER A 141 13.97 8.35 -7.11
CA SER A 141 13.09 8.68 -5.97
C SER A 141 11.85 7.78 -5.95
N ALA A 142 11.20 7.57 -7.09
CA ALA A 142 10.02 6.73 -7.18
C ALA A 142 10.31 5.25 -6.86
N LEU A 143 11.47 4.73 -7.26
CA LEU A 143 11.92 3.38 -6.90
C LEU A 143 12.30 3.28 -5.41
N ASP A 144 12.87 4.33 -4.83
CA ASP A 144 13.20 4.40 -3.41
C ASP A 144 11.93 4.38 -2.54
N GLU A 145 10.88 5.06 -2.98
CA GLU A 145 9.55 5.01 -2.36
C GLU A 145 8.87 3.65 -2.50
N LEU A 146 9.06 2.97 -3.63
CA LEU A 146 8.45 1.66 -3.90
C LEU A 146 9.16 0.51 -3.18
N ARG A 147 10.47 0.64 -2.93
CA ARG A 147 11.29 -0.39 -2.28
C ARG A 147 10.72 -0.92 -0.96
N PRO A 148 10.38 -0.10 0.05
CA PRO A 148 9.82 -0.61 1.30
C PRO A 148 8.49 -1.35 1.09
N ILE A 149 7.75 -1.01 0.04
CA ILE A 149 6.48 -1.65 -0.31
C ILE A 149 6.75 -3.03 -0.93
N LEU A 150 7.72 -3.14 -1.82
CA LEU A 150 8.16 -4.43 -2.36
C LEU A 150 8.69 -5.34 -1.24
N GLU A 151 9.48 -4.81 -0.32
CA GLU A 151 9.95 -5.56 0.84
C GLU A 151 8.79 -6.02 1.71
N ARG A 152 7.79 -5.16 1.95
CA ARG A 152 6.58 -5.52 2.71
C ARG A 152 5.78 -6.61 1.99
N VAL A 153 5.52 -6.47 0.69
CA VAL A 153 4.81 -7.47 -0.12
C VAL A 153 5.57 -8.80 -0.15
N GLN A 154 6.87 -8.76 -0.42
CA GLN A 154 7.74 -9.94 -0.42
C GLN A 154 7.65 -10.62 0.95
N ARG A 155 7.75 -9.87 2.04
CA ARG A 155 7.68 -10.46 3.38
C ARG A 155 6.31 -11.04 3.70
N SER A 156 5.25 -10.34 3.31
CA SER A 156 3.88 -10.82 3.42
C SER A 156 3.62 -12.07 2.57
N ILE A 157 4.45 -12.42 1.59
CA ILE A 157 4.31 -13.66 0.80
C ILE A 157 5.22 -14.75 1.36
N LEU A 158 6.48 -14.43 1.65
CA LEU A 158 7.53 -15.40 1.94
C LEU A 158 7.60 -15.84 3.40
N TYR A 159 7.16 -15.02 4.35
CA TYR A 159 7.33 -15.31 5.78
C TYR A 159 6.00 -15.50 6.49
N HIS A 160 6.10 -16.16 7.65
CA HIS A 160 5.02 -16.19 8.62
C HIS A 160 4.68 -14.77 9.05
N THR A 161 3.38 -14.56 9.21
CA THR A 161 2.84 -13.28 9.66
C THR A 161 2.41 -13.42 11.10
N TYR A 162 2.79 -12.47 11.94
CA TYR A 162 2.39 -12.44 13.33
C TYR A 162 1.41 -11.32 13.56
N VAL A 163 0.32 -11.58 14.28
CA VAL A 163 -0.65 -10.58 14.69
C VAL A 163 -0.59 -10.45 16.19
N GLU A 164 -0.14 -9.29 16.66
CA GLU A 164 -0.10 -8.96 18.07
C GLU A 164 -1.19 -7.93 18.39
N THR A 165 -1.96 -8.22 19.43
CA THR A 165 -2.89 -7.24 20.01
C THR A 165 -2.32 -6.80 21.35
N ALA A 166 -2.09 -5.50 21.49
CA ALA A 166 -1.66 -4.87 22.73
C ALA A 166 -2.78 -3.96 23.26
N LEU A 167 -3.11 -4.09 24.54
CA LEU A 167 -4.11 -3.28 25.22
C LEU A 167 -3.42 -2.44 26.30
N GLY A 168 -3.43 -1.11 26.15
CA GLY A 168 -2.72 -0.22 27.07
C GLY A 168 -1.21 -0.48 27.13
N GLY A 169 -0.61 -0.88 26.01
CA GLY A 169 0.82 -1.24 25.92
C GLY A 169 1.17 -2.65 26.41
N ARG A 170 0.20 -3.44 26.88
CA ARG A 170 0.40 -4.85 27.27
C ARG A 170 -0.07 -5.77 26.15
N VAL A 171 0.81 -6.61 25.62
CA VAL A 171 0.43 -7.68 24.66
C VAL A 171 -0.49 -8.68 25.36
N VAL A 172 -1.73 -8.81 24.87
CA VAL A 172 -2.75 -9.74 25.41
C VAL A 172 -2.76 -11.06 24.65
N ALA A 173 -2.48 -11.03 23.35
CA ALA A 173 -2.55 -12.18 22.48
C ALA A 173 -1.64 -12.02 21.27
N HIS A 174 -1.23 -13.15 20.74
CA HIS A 174 -0.33 -13.27 19.61
C HIS A 174 -0.79 -14.41 18.71
N THR A 175 -1.11 -14.14 17.44
CA THR A 175 -1.45 -15.17 16.45
C THR A 175 -0.33 -15.30 15.42
N ALA A 176 0.21 -16.49 15.26
CA ALA A 176 0.99 -16.85 14.08
C ALA A 176 0.04 -17.25 12.95
N LEU A 177 0.15 -16.58 11.80
CA LEU A 177 -0.57 -16.84 10.58
C LEU A 177 0.37 -17.42 9.52
N THR A 178 0.02 -18.59 9.01
CA THR A 178 0.68 -19.17 7.83
C THR A 178 0.15 -18.51 6.55
N TRP A 179 0.84 -18.71 5.43
CA TRP A 179 0.33 -18.32 4.11
C TRP A 179 -0.96 -19.06 3.73
N LEU A 180 -1.12 -20.31 4.20
CA LEU A 180 -2.28 -21.15 3.89
C LEU A 180 -3.53 -20.78 4.71
N GLY A 181 -3.40 -19.83 5.64
CA GLY A 181 -4.49 -19.40 6.50
C GLY A 181 -4.62 -20.19 7.80
N ASP A 182 -3.67 -21.08 8.10
CA ASP A 182 -3.58 -21.69 9.43
C ASP A 182 -3.22 -20.61 10.44
N ALA A 183 -3.89 -20.65 11.59
CA ALA A 183 -3.75 -19.67 12.65
C ALA A 183 -3.54 -20.37 13.99
N GLU A 184 -2.43 -20.07 14.66
CA GLU A 184 -2.15 -20.53 16.01
C GLU A 184 -2.10 -19.32 16.93
N THR A 185 -2.94 -19.30 17.96
CA THR A 185 -3.05 -18.14 18.87
C THR A 185 -2.54 -18.49 20.26
N GLU A 186 -1.54 -17.74 20.71
CA GLU A 186 -1.01 -17.76 22.06
C GLU A 186 -1.59 -16.61 22.88
N TRP A 187 -2.21 -16.93 24.01
CA TRP A 187 -2.76 -15.96 24.95
C TRP A 187 -1.78 -15.69 26.09
N ARG A 188 -1.50 -14.42 26.39
CA ARG A 188 -0.66 -14.05 27.53
C ARG A 188 -1.52 -13.92 28.79
N GLY A 189 -1.65 -15.02 29.52
CA GLY A 189 -2.38 -15.10 30.79
C GLY A 189 -3.80 -15.65 30.63
N ARG A 190 -4.68 -15.37 31.60
CA ARG A 190 -6.08 -15.79 31.53
C ARG A 190 -6.84 -14.83 30.63
N SER A 191 -7.23 -15.28 29.45
CA SER A 191 -8.00 -14.48 28.51
C SER A 191 -9.40 -14.18 29.07
N VAL A 192 -9.79 -12.91 28.99
CA VAL A 192 -11.17 -12.46 29.27
C VAL A 192 -11.91 -12.37 27.93
N ALA A 193 -13.23 -12.61 27.93
CA ALA A 193 -14.03 -12.62 26.71
C ALA A 193 -13.83 -11.37 25.83
N ASP A 194 -13.72 -10.18 26.44
CA ASP A 194 -13.51 -8.91 25.73
C ASP A 194 -12.13 -8.84 25.05
N GLU A 195 -11.07 -9.34 25.70
CA GLU A 195 -9.72 -9.41 25.10
C GLU A 195 -9.72 -10.38 23.90
N VAL A 196 -10.52 -11.45 23.98
CA VAL A 196 -10.68 -12.40 22.87
C VAL A 196 -11.34 -11.75 21.67
N ASP A 197 -12.44 -11.02 21.87
CA ASP A 197 -13.14 -10.30 20.80
C ASP A 197 -12.23 -9.26 20.12
N LEU A 198 -11.55 -8.42 20.92
CA LEU A 198 -10.64 -7.39 20.41
C LEU A 198 -9.51 -8.01 19.58
N HIS A 199 -8.95 -9.14 20.03
CA HIS A 199 -7.91 -9.82 19.29
C HIS A 199 -8.42 -10.45 17.98
N GLN A 200 -9.58 -11.11 17.99
CA GLN A 200 -10.19 -11.65 16.76
C GLN A 200 -10.49 -10.56 15.73
N ARG A 201 -10.93 -9.39 16.18
CA ARG A 201 -11.17 -8.22 15.31
C ARG A 201 -9.87 -7.63 14.78
N SER A 202 -8.82 -7.58 15.60
CA SER A 202 -7.46 -7.21 15.17
C SER A 202 -6.93 -8.18 14.10
N LEU A 203 -7.14 -9.48 14.29
CA LEU A 203 -6.78 -10.54 13.34
C LEU A 203 -7.52 -10.37 12.00
N LYS A 204 -8.83 -10.08 12.05
CA LYS A 204 -9.63 -9.78 10.86
C LYS A 204 -9.08 -8.54 10.12
N ALA A 205 -8.73 -7.48 10.85
CA ALA A 205 -8.16 -6.27 10.27
C ALA A 205 -6.80 -6.55 9.60
N ALA A 206 -5.92 -7.32 10.25
CA ALA A 206 -4.64 -7.72 9.69
C ALA A 206 -4.83 -8.50 8.38
N VAL A 207 -5.64 -9.56 8.37
CA VAL A 207 -5.89 -10.36 7.17
C VAL A 207 -6.50 -9.52 6.04
N ALA A 208 -7.47 -8.65 6.35
CA ALA A 208 -8.06 -7.75 5.37
C ALA A 208 -7.04 -6.77 4.79
N SER A 209 -6.16 -6.20 5.63
CA SER A 209 -5.08 -5.31 5.19
C SER A 209 -4.07 -6.02 4.27
N ARG A 210 -3.65 -7.25 4.61
CA ARG A 210 -2.75 -8.06 3.76
C ARG A 210 -3.38 -8.34 2.40
N ASN A 211 -4.64 -8.78 2.37
CA ASN A 211 -5.34 -9.07 1.13
C ASN A 211 -5.51 -7.83 0.26
N LEU A 212 -5.83 -6.68 0.87
CA LEU A 212 -5.93 -5.41 0.17
C LEU A 212 -4.58 -4.98 -0.40
N LEU A 213 -3.50 -5.07 0.38
CA LEU A 213 -2.14 -4.76 -0.06
C LEU A 213 -1.75 -5.58 -1.30
N LEU A 214 -1.94 -6.90 -1.23
CA LEU A 214 -1.64 -7.80 -2.34
C LEU A 214 -2.47 -7.47 -3.59
N ARG A 215 -3.77 -7.17 -3.42
CA ARG A 215 -4.63 -6.82 -4.55
C ARG A 215 -4.22 -5.50 -5.21
N VAL A 216 -3.94 -4.47 -4.42
CA VAL A 216 -3.45 -3.17 -4.91
C VAL A 216 -2.10 -3.32 -5.62
N PHE A 217 -1.21 -4.14 -5.07
CA PHE A 217 0.08 -4.45 -5.69
C PHE A 217 -0.08 -5.19 -7.02
N LEU A 218 -0.89 -6.25 -7.07
CA LEU A 218 -1.16 -7.00 -8.29
C LEU A 218 -1.84 -6.13 -9.37
N LEU A 219 -2.74 -5.23 -8.98
CA LEU A 219 -3.37 -4.28 -9.89
C LEU A 219 -2.32 -3.34 -10.50
N SER A 220 -1.43 -2.79 -9.67
CA SER A 220 -0.33 -1.93 -10.11
C SER A 220 0.62 -2.67 -11.06
N LEU A 221 0.96 -3.93 -10.75
CA LEU A 221 1.80 -4.77 -11.59
C LEU A 221 1.15 -5.10 -12.94
N ARG A 222 -0.14 -5.47 -12.94
CA ARG A 222 -0.92 -5.73 -14.16
C ARG A 222 -0.90 -4.51 -15.07
N PHE A 223 -1.09 -3.33 -14.49
CA PHE A 223 -1.06 -2.09 -15.22
C PHE A 223 0.30 -1.78 -15.83
N ALA A 224 1.35 -1.89 -15.02
CA ALA A 224 2.72 -1.70 -15.45
C ALA A 224 3.05 -2.58 -16.66
N GLY A 225 2.63 -3.85 -16.62
CA GLY A 225 2.75 -4.78 -17.74
C GLY A 225 1.93 -4.39 -18.97
N SER A 226 0.72 -3.84 -18.76
CA SER A 226 -0.17 -3.40 -19.85
C SER A 226 0.37 -2.20 -20.65
N LEU A 227 1.26 -1.43 -20.04
CA LEU A 227 1.88 -0.23 -20.59
C LEU A 227 3.30 -0.46 -21.12
N ALA A 228 3.83 -1.66 -20.91
CA ALA A 228 5.23 -1.94 -21.14
C ALA A 228 5.60 -1.86 -22.62
N THR A 229 6.50 -0.93 -22.94
CA THR A 229 7.41 -1.06 -24.07
C THR A 229 8.54 -2.03 -23.71
N PRO A 230 9.32 -2.57 -24.66
CA PRO A 230 10.52 -3.36 -24.34
C PRO A 230 11.43 -2.60 -23.36
N GLY A 231 11.62 -3.15 -22.15
CA GLY A 231 12.38 -2.53 -21.05
C GLY A 231 11.59 -1.58 -20.12
N GLY A 232 10.33 -1.26 -20.43
CA GLY A 232 9.52 -0.26 -19.74
C GLY A 232 8.72 -0.74 -18.52
N VAL A 233 8.55 -2.05 -18.31
CA VAL A 233 7.72 -2.60 -17.20
C VAL A 233 8.20 -2.13 -15.82
N VAL A 234 9.52 -2.19 -15.60
CA VAL A 234 10.14 -1.82 -14.31
C VAL A 234 9.94 -0.34 -14.03
N LEU A 235 9.94 0.48 -15.08
CA LEU A 235 9.76 1.92 -15.00
C LEU A 235 8.28 2.30 -14.89
N SER A 236 7.34 1.54 -15.44
CA SER A 236 5.92 1.88 -15.31
C SER A 236 5.35 1.54 -13.92
N LEU A 237 6.00 0.67 -13.14
CA LEU A 237 5.49 0.20 -11.85
C LEU A 237 5.35 1.30 -10.78
N PRO A 238 6.33 2.20 -10.54
CA PRO A 238 6.15 3.28 -9.57
C PRO A 238 5.00 4.23 -9.95
N ALA A 239 4.86 4.56 -11.24
CA ALA A 239 3.77 5.39 -11.74
C ALA A 239 2.40 4.72 -11.56
N ALA A 240 2.32 3.42 -11.88
CA ALA A 240 1.14 2.58 -11.65
C ALA A 240 0.73 2.57 -10.18
N TRP A 241 1.69 2.32 -9.30
CA TRP A 241 1.48 2.28 -7.86
C TRP A 241 0.96 3.63 -7.36
N LYS A 242 1.63 4.74 -7.70
CA LYS A 242 1.21 6.09 -7.32
C LYS A 242 -0.22 6.39 -7.77
N PHE A 243 -0.54 6.08 -9.03
CA PHE A 243 -1.88 6.25 -9.57
C PHE A 243 -2.94 5.52 -8.75
N VAL A 244 -2.75 4.21 -8.49
CA VAL A 244 -3.72 3.42 -7.73
C VAL A 244 -3.91 3.99 -6.32
N ASN A 245 -2.84 4.44 -5.66
CA ASN A 245 -2.95 5.08 -4.34
C ASN A 245 -3.74 6.39 -4.40
N GLN A 246 -3.48 7.25 -5.39
CA GLN A 246 -4.20 8.52 -5.56
C GLN A 246 -5.70 8.28 -5.79
N VAL A 247 -6.06 7.31 -6.64
CA VAL A 247 -7.46 6.98 -6.92
C VAL A 247 -8.17 6.46 -5.66
N LEU A 248 -7.53 5.57 -4.90
CA LEU A 248 -8.10 5.05 -3.66
C LEU A 248 -8.25 6.14 -2.59
N ALA A 249 -7.27 7.05 -2.47
CA ALA A 249 -7.33 8.20 -1.58
C ALA A 249 -8.48 9.16 -1.94
N GLU A 250 -8.65 9.45 -3.22
CA GLU A 250 -9.75 10.28 -3.75
C GLU A 250 -11.11 9.66 -3.43
N MET A 251 -11.28 8.36 -3.69
CA MET A 251 -12.55 7.66 -3.40
C MET A 251 -12.87 7.62 -1.89
N ALA A 252 -11.85 7.42 -1.06
CA ALA A 252 -12.01 7.47 0.40
C ALA A 252 -12.40 8.88 0.88
N HIS A 253 -11.92 9.93 0.21
CA HIS A 253 -12.33 11.31 0.50
C HIS A 253 -13.81 11.53 0.16
N TYR A 254 -14.25 11.18 -1.05
CA TYR A 254 -15.66 11.36 -1.46
C TYR A 254 -16.64 10.64 -0.55
N ARG A 255 -16.34 9.40 -0.14
CA ARG A 255 -17.21 8.65 0.79
C ARG A 255 -17.36 9.35 2.15
N ARG A 256 -16.29 9.94 2.68
CA ARG A 256 -16.37 10.67 3.96
C ARG A 256 -17.26 11.92 3.84
N VAL A 257 -17.18 12.62 2.71
CA VAL A 257 -18.00 13.80 2.45
C VAL A 257 -19.48 13.42 2.32
N THR A 258 -19.80 12.33 1.61
CA THR A 258 -21.20 11.91 1.43
C THR A 258 -21.84 11.27 2.65
N GLN A 259 -21.05 10.75 3.60
CA GLN A 259 -21.56 10.23 4.88
C GLN A 259 -21.76 11.32 5.94
N ALA A 260 -21.14 12.50 5.77
CA ALA A 260 -21.20 13.60 6.72
C ALA A 260 -22.31 14.63 6.42
N GLY A 261 -22.93 14.56 5.24
CA GLY A 261 -24.04 15.43 4.82
C GLY A 261 -25.36 14.68 4.84
#